data_AF-A0A7S2UIU3-F1
#
_entry.id   AF-A0A7S2UIU3-F1
#
_cell.length_a   1.000
_cell.length_b   1.000
_cell.length_c   1.000
_cell.angle_alpha   90.00
_cell.angle_beta   90.00
_cell.angle_gamma   90.00
#
_symmetry.space_group_name_H-M   'P 1'
#
loop_
_entity.id
_entity.type
_entity.pdbx_description
1 polymer ?
#
loop_
_entity_poly.entity_id
_entity_poly.type
_entity_poly.pdbx_seq_one_letter_code
_entity_poly.pdbx_strand_id
1 'polypeptide(L)'
;MIGIKQVLLLASLFLMVCSVFGSDDAAISQRELHVSTSSDSSSKVGKKGKSPSPKGGKSGNGDTTTSSPTSDITATPTSEDSIPIRVTHYAMFYTIDQPRIPSTTEYARLAEVTRIYLEEFMVDEFSGTSLTNLDDFLTFMIRNSFTFGEPVVQADYRSTGLFNPSSIFLPTVRELDGLITTAFTGDNLDEYIRRVQLLPSANIFSTTSAISKGFPDS
;
A
#
# COMPACT_ATOMS: atom_id res chain seq x y z
N MET A 1 21.87 23.48 2.45
CA MET A 1 22.04 23.29 1.00
C MET A 1 23.27 22.42 0.76
N ILE A 2 23.07 21.11 0.74
CA ILE A 2 24.12 20.13 0.45
C ILE A 2 24.05 19.83 -1.04
N GLY A 3 25.14 20.11 -1.75
CA GLY A 3 25.18 20.12 -3.22
C GLY A 3 25.08 18.72 -3.81
N ILE A 4 24.26 18.61 -4.86
CA ILE A 4 23.97 17.43 -5.71
C ILE A 4 25.23 16.70 -6.23
N LYS A 5 26.42 17.31 -6.13
CA LYS A 5 27.69 16.68 -6.48
C LYS A 5 28.15 15.57 -5.52
N GLN A 6 27.65 15.50 -4.28
CA GLN A 6 28.02 14.39 -3.37
C GLN A 6 27.18 13.11 -3.58
N VAL A 7 25.96 13.20 -4.13
CA VAL A 7 25.11 12.02 -4.33
C VAL A 7 25.64 11.14 -5.47
N LEU A 8 26.24 11.75 -6.50
CA LEU A 8 26.79 11.00 -7.64
C LEU A 8 28.04 10.17 -7.30
N LEU A 9 28.74 10.48 -6.21
CA LEU A 9 29.94 9.73 -5.77
C LEU A 9 29.59 8.49 -4.93
N LEU A 10 28.42 8.46 -4.29
CA LEU A 10 27.99 7.31 -3.48
C LEU A 10 27.39 6.17 -4.32
N ALA A 11 26.74 6.47 -5.45
CA ALA A 11 26.20 5.46 -6.35
C ALA A 11 27.29 4.59 -7.01
N SER A 12 28.48 5.15 -7.26
CA SER A 12 29.59 4.38 -7.87
C SER A 12 30.35 3.50 -6.87
N LEU A 13 30.23 3.74 -5.55
CA LEU A 13 30.88 2.90 -4.52
C LEU A 13 30.04 1.66 -4.20
N PHE A 14 28.71 1.72 -4.39
CA PHE A 14 27.82 0.60 -4.08
C PHE A 14 27.91 -0.56 -5.09
N LEU A 15 28.28 -0.28 -6.34
CA LEU A 15 28.46 -1.33 -7.37
C LEU A 15 29.78 -2.12 -7.23
N MET A 16 30.70 -1.72 -6.36
CA MET A 16 32.01 -2.38 -6.21
C MET A 16 32.10 -3.36 -5.02
N VAL A 17 31.05 -3.44 -4.17
CA VAL A 17 31.03 -4.33 -2.99
C VAL A 17 30.31 -5.66 -3.24
N CYS A 18 29.54 -5.79 -4.33
CA CYS A 18 28.79 -7.02 -4.63
C CYS A 18 29.63 -8.18 -5.21
N SER A 19 30.97 -8.07 -5.29
CA SER A 19 31.83 -9.11 -5.89
C SER A 19 32.51 -10.06 -4.89
N VAL A 20 32.36 -9.87 -3.57
CA VAL A 20 33.23 -10.53 -2.56
C VAL A 20 32.48 -11.44 -1.57
N PHE A 21 31.34 -12.02 -1.95
CA PHE A 21 30.77 -13.15 -1.21
C PHE A 21 30.35 -14.27 -2.17
N GLY A 22 31.36 -15.03 -2.61
CA GLY A 22 31.14 -16.42 -3.00
C GLY A 22 30.82 -17.22 -1.75
N SER A 23 29.64 -17.83 -1.70
CA SER A 23 29.31 -18.85 -0.70
C SER A 23 29.47 -20.23 -1.29
N ASP A 24 30.22 -21.02 -0.54
CA ASP A 24 30.46 -22.45 -0.67
C ASP A 24 29.19 -23.31 -0.62
N ASP A 25 29.34 -24.48 -1.24
CA ASP A 25 28.65 -25.75 -1.08
C ASP A 25 27.67 -25.91 0.10
N ALA A 26 26.44 -26.34 -0.22
CA ALA A 26 25.72 -27.31 0.60
C ALA A 26 24.71 -28.11 -0.25
N ALA A 27 25.13 -29.30 -0.63
CA ALA A 27 24.25 -30.37 -1.08
C ALA A 27 23.25 -30.74 0.02
N ILE A 28 21.95 -30.77 -0.28
CA ILE A 28 20.95 -31.45 0.56
C ILE A 28 20.12 -32.42 -0.26
N SER A 29 20.19 -33.65 0.24
CA SER A 29 19.60 -34.91 -0.14
C SER A 29 18.11 -34.86 -0.49
N GLN A 30 17.79 -35.55 -1.58
CA GLN A 30 16.45 -36.11 -1.83
C GLN A 30 16.05 -37.09 -0.72
N ARG A 31 14.79 -37.03 -0.31
CA ARG A 31 14.03 -38.17 0.22
C ARG A 31 12.59 -38.10 -0.26
N GLU A 32 12.22 -39.09 -1.07
CA GLU A 32 10.86 -39.55 -1.30
C GLU A 32 10.20 -40.01 0.01
N LEU A 33 8.87 -39.87 0.13
CA LEU A 33 7.89 -40.98 0.14
C LEU A 33 6.51 -40.55 0.69
N HIS A 34 5.47 -40.83 -0.12
CA HIS A 34 4.20 -41.51 0.22
C HIS A 34 3.09 -40.79 1.04
N VAL A 35 1.87 -40.68 0.45
CA VAL A 35 0.65 -41.53 0.65
C VAL A 35 -0.33 -40.84 1.62
N SER A 36 -1.41 -40.20 1.15
CA SER A 36 -2.75 -40.71 0.75
C SER A 36 -3.81 -40.49 1.84
N THR A 37 -5.07 -40.44 1.39
CA THR A 37 -6.35 -40.57 2.12
C THR A 37 -6.85 -39.34 2.89
N SER A 38 -8.14 -39.05 3.02
CA SER A 38 -9.42 -39.34 2.33
C SER A 38 -10.52 -38.64 3.18
N SER A 39 -11.81 -38.80 2.81
CA SER A 39 -13.02 -38.57 3.64
C SER A 39 -13.44 -37.10 3.78
N ASP A 40 -14.60 -36.64 3.29
CA ASP A 40 -16.01 -36.92 3.68
C ASP A 40 -16.58 -35.56 4.13
N SER A 41 -17.87 -35.24 4.22
CA SER A 41 -19.08 -35.43 3.44
C SER A 41 -20.16 -34.67 4.23
N SER A 42 -21.19 -34.13 3.54
CA SER A 42 -22.48 -33.72 4.15
C SER A 42 -22.45 -32.44 5.03
N SER A 43 -23.51 -31.66 5.26
CA SER A 43 -24.89 -31.61 4.79
C SER A 43 -25.59 -30.35 5.36
N LYS A 44 -26.73 -30.00 4.74
CA LYS A 44 -28.01 -29.55 5.35
C LYS A 44 -28.22 -28.10 5.87
N VAL A 45 -29.19 -27.46 5.19
CA VAL A 45 -30.50 -26.98 5.71
C VAL A 45 -30.58 -25.74 6.61
N GLY A 46 -31.23 -24.68 6.09
CA GLY A 46 -32.58 -24.33 6.53
C GLY A 46 -32.87 -22.93 7.12
N LYS A 47 -34.05 -22.39 6.71
CA LYS A 47 -34.90 -21.31 7.29
C LYS A 47 -34.46 -19.86 7.01
N LYS A 48 -35.20 -19.01 6.27
CA LYS A 48 -36.64 -18.61 6.26
C LYS A 48 -37.03 -17.83 7.53
N GLY A 49 -37.06 -16.49 7.42
CA GLY A 49 -37.62 -15.55 8.39
C GLY A 49 -37.95 -14.22 7.69
N LYS A 50 -39.11 -13.64 7.98
CA LYS A 50 -39.90 -12.71 7.16
C LYS A 50 -40.40 -11.56 8.03
N SER A 51 -40.06 -10.30 7.68
CA SER A 51 -40.74 -9.00 7.99
C SER A 51 -41.03 -8.67 9.48
N PRO A 52 -41.49 -7.45 9.91
CA PRO A 52 -41.87 -6.22 9.17
C PRO A 52 -41.33 -4.88 9.76
N SER A 53 -41.59 -3.78 9.06
CA SER A 53 -41.44 -2.36 9.48
C SER A 53 -42.56 -1.87 10.42
N PRO A 54 -42.31 -0.82 11.26
CA PRO A 54 -43.07 0.46 11.18
C PRO A 54 -42.18 1.69 11.52
N LYS A 55 -42.23 2.85 10.82
CA LYS A 55 -43.21 3.95 10.79
C LYS A 55 -43.22 4.86 12.06
N GLY A 56 -42.72 6.10 11.93
CA GLY A 56 -43.33 7.30 12.56
C GLY A 56 -42.48 8.15 13.55
N GLY A 57 -42.45 9.47 13.31
CA GLY A 57 -42.03 10.55 14.24
C GLY A 57 -40.96 11.46 13.60
N LYS A 58 -41.22 12.63 13.01
CA LYS A 58 -41.88 13.91 13.40
C LYS A 58 -41.03 14.83 14.31
N SER A 59 -40.49 15.87 13.66
CA SER A 59 -40.34 17.27 14.10
C SER A 59 -39.27 17.66 15.12
N GLY A 60 -38.37 18.55 14.69
CA GLY A 60 -37.50 19.40 15.53
C GLY A 60 -36.82 20.46 14.68
N ASN A 61 -37.14 21.73 14.96
CA ASN A 61 -36.85 22.91 14.14
C ASN A 61 -35.70 23.71 14.77
N GLY A 62 -34.76 24.19 13.95
CA GLY A 62 -33.85 25.33 14.23
C GLY A 62 -32.61 25.06 15.09
N ASP A 63 -31.41 25.27 14.55
CA ASP A 63 -30.64 26.50 14.82
C ASP A 63 -29.37 26.55 13.93
N THR A 64 -28.94 27.78 13.72
CA THR A 64 -28.02 28.34 12.76
C THR A 64 -26.57 28.06 13.14
N THR A 65 -25.78 27.44 12.28
CA THR A 65 -24.32 27.43 12.42
C THR A 65 -23.63 27.52 11.05
N THR A 66 -23.18 28.73 10.75
CA THR A 66 -21.93 29.10 10.08
C THR A 66 -21.30 28.03 9.18
N SER A 67 -21.65 28.06 7.90
CA SER A 67 -20.91 27.41 6.82
C SER A 67 -19.53 28.06 6.68
N SER A 68 -18.50 27.42 7.23
CA SER A 68 -17.13 27.64 6.76
C SER A 68 -17.02 27.10 5.33
N PRO A 69 -16.35 27.79 4.40
CA PRO A 69 -16.03 27.20 3.11
C PRO A 69 -15.04 26.06 3.34
N THR A 70 -15.57 24.83 3.34
CA THR A 70 -14.79 23.63 3.09
C THR A 70 -14.19 23.82 1.72
N SER A 71 -12.88 24.10 1.66
CA SER A 71 -12.12 23.91 0.44
C SER A 71 -12.17 22.43 0.13
N ASP A 72 -13.13 22.04 -0.71
CA ASP A 72 -13.09 20.77 -1.41
C ASP A 72 -11.76 20.74 -2.16
N ILE A 73 -10.81 19.96 -1.65
CA ILE A 73 -9.63 19.56 -2.40
C ILE A 73 -10.15 18.55 -3.43
N THR A 74 -10.85 19.06 -4.44
CA THR A 74 -11.14 18.30 -5.64
C THR A 74 -9.80 18.11 -6.30
N ALA A 75 -9.25 16.89 -6.23
CA ALA A 75 -8.08 16.51 -7.00
C ALA A 75 -8.29 17.03 -8.43
N THR A 76 -7.33 17.83 -8.89
CA THR A 76 -7.38 18.43 -10.22
C THR A 76 -7.61 17.30 -11.20
N PRO A 77 -8.56 17.42 -12.16
CA PRO A 77 -8.86 16.33 -13.08
C PRO A 77 -7.56 15.87 -13.72
N THR A 78 -7.18 14.63 -13.41
CA THR A 78 -6.03 14.00 -14.02
C THR A 78 -6.25 14.05 -15.52
N SER A 79 -5.29 14.64 -16.24
CA SER A 79 -5.40 14.95 -17.68
C SER A 79 -6.12 13.81 -18.41
N GLU A 80 -7.24 14.12 -19.10
CA GLU A 80 -8.05 13.11 -19.83
C GLU A 80 -7.21 12.29 -20.83
N ASP A 81 -6.00 12.78 -21.15
CA ASP A 81 -5.08 12.19 -22.11
C ASP A 81 -3.92 11.39 -21.47
N SER A 82 -3.80 11.28 -20.14
CA SER A 82 -2.67 10.54 -19.54
C SER A 82 -2.67 9.05 -19.91
N ILE A 83 -1.47 8.48 -20.09
CA ILE A 83 -1.26 7.07 -20.40
C ILE A 83 -1.13 6.28 -19.10
N PRO A 84 -2.08 5.36 -18.78
CA PRO A 84 -2.05 4.63 -17.52
C PRO A 84 -1.17 3.38 -17.60
N ILE A 85 -0.29 3.21 -16.60
CA ILE A 85 0.53 2.02 -16.43
C ILE A 85 0.23 1.42 -15.05
N ARG A 86 -0.35 0.23 -15.05
CA ARG A 86 -0.81 -0.45 -13.83
C ARG A 86 0.33 -1.29 -13.25
N VAL A 87 0.59 -1.07 -11.97
CA VAL A 87 1.55 -1.83 -11.17
C VAL A 87 0.94 -3.19 -10.81
N THR A 88 1.78 -4.21 -10.64
CA THR A 88 1.34 -5.50 -10.10
C THR A 88 0.75 -5.30 -8.69
N HIS A 89 -0.37 -5.98 -8.37
CA HIS A 89 -0.95 -5.90 -7.03
C HIS A 89 0.06 -6.37 -5.98
N TYR A 90 0.09 -5.69 -4.83
CA TYR A 90 0.99 -6.01 -3.73
C TYR A 90 0.27 -5.91 -2.39
N ALA A 91 0.79 -6.62 -1.40
CA ALA A 91 0.30 -6.58 -0.03
C ALA A 91 1.35 -5.98 0.90
N MET A 92 0.87 -5.26 1.90
CA MET A 92 1.67 -4.74 3.00
C MET A 92 1.21 -5.38 4.30
N PHE A 93 2.15 -5.87 5.09
CA PHE A 93 1.92 -6.52 6.38
C PHE A 93 2.45 -5.63 7.49
N TYR A 94 1.56 -5.19 8.38
CA TYR A 94 1.81 -4.26 9.47
C TYR A 94 1.83 -5.02 10.79
N THR A 95 2.95 -4.96 11.51
CA THR A 95 3.03 -5.47 12.89
C THR A 95 2.60 -4.40 13.86
N ILE A 96 1.50 -4.63 14.58
CA ILE A 96 0.87 -3.70 15.53
C ILE A 96 0.82 -4.29 16.95
N ASP A 97 0.83 -3.41 17.96
CA ASP A 97 0.90 -3.85 19.36
C ASP A 97 -0.45 -4.28 19.94
N GLN A 98 -1.55 -3.78 19.39
CA GLN A 98 -2.89 -4.02 19.92
C GLN A 98 -3.59 -5.13 19.12
N PRO A 99 -3.98 -6.26 19.74
CA PRO A 99 -4.65 -7.35 19.04
C PRO A 99 -6.16 -7.09 18.91
N ARG A 100 -6.55 -6.02 18.21
CA ARG A 100 -7.96 -5.76 17.87
C ARG A 100 -8.14 -5.54 16.37
N ILE A 101 -9.36 -5.79 15.92
CA ILE A 101 -9.77 -5.53 14.54
C ILE A 101 -9.67 -4.00 14.28
N PRO A 102 -8.90 -3.55 13.27
CA PRO A 102 -8.92 -2.15 12.87
C PRO A 102 -10.28 -1.77 12.30
N SER A 103 -10.76 -0.59 12.66
CA SER A 103 -12.00 -0.03 12.12
C SER A 103 -11.80 0.48 10.69
N THR A 104 -12.91 0.65 9.96
CA THR A 104 -12.89 1.19 8.59
C THR A 104 -12.24 2.57 8.50
N THR A 105 -12.46 3.44 9.50
CA THR A 105 -11.83 4.77 9.55
C THR A 105 -10.31 4.67 9.72
N GLU A 106 -9.83 3.68 10.47
CA GLU A 106 -8.39 3.48 10.66
C GLU A 106 -7.72 2.99 9.37
N TYR A 107 -8.33 2.04 8.67
CA TYR A 107 -7.88 1.62 7.35
C TYR A 107 -7.92 2.77 6.33
N ALA A 108 -8.96 3.62 6.35
CA ALA A 108 -9.03 4.77 5.45
C ALA A 108 -7.87 5.75 5.67
N ARG A 109 -7.49 5.98 6.94
CA ARG A 109 -6.33 6.83 7.27
C ARG A 109 -5.00 6.18 6.86
N LEU A 110 -4.86 4.86 7.05
CA LEU A 110 -3.69 4.12 6.58
C LEU A 110 -3.57 4.18 5.05
N ALA A 111 -4.68 3.97 4.34
CA ALA A 111 -4.75 4.06 2.89
C ALA A 111 -4.29 5.44 2.41
N GLU A 112 -4.75 6.52 3.07
CA GLU A 112 -4.38 7.88 2.72
C GLU A 112 -2.89 8.17 2.94
N VAL A 113 -2.33 7.74 4.09
CA VAL A 113 -0.88 7.87 4.34
C VAL A 113 -0.07 7.14 3.27
N THR A 114 -0.52 5.94 2.87
CA THR A 114 0.15 5.14 1.84
C THR A 114 0.06 5.80 0.46
N ARG A 115 -1.11 6.36 0.13
CA ARG A 115 -1.35 7.07 -1.12
C ARG A 115 -0.43 8.27 -1.24
N ILE A 116 -0.43 9.15 -0.24
CA ILE A 116 0.42 10.36 -0.21
C ILE A 116 1.90 9.98 -0.28
N TYR A 117 2.32 8.98 0.51
CA TYR A 117 3.71 8.54 0.53
C TYR A 117 4.21 8.08 -0.84
N LEU A 118 3.45 7.22 -1.52
CA LEU A 118 3.84 6.71 -2.83
C LEU A 118 3.72 7.75 -3.94
N GLU A 119 2.74 8.65 -3.85
CA GLU A 119 2.62 9.80 -4.76
C GLU A 119 3.87 10.68 -4.68
N GLU A 120 4.25 11.10 -3.47
CA GLU A 120 5.46 11.92 -3.26
C GLU A 120 6.73 11.20 -3.70
N PHE A 121 6.87 9.90 -3.37
CA PHE A 121 8.02 9.10 -3.77
C PHE A 121 8.15 9.01 -5.30
N MET A 122 7.05 8.72 -6.00
CA MET A 122 7.06 8.60 -7.46
C MET A 122 7.28 9.95 -8.14
N VAL A 123 6.68 11.03 -7.63
CA VAL A 123 6.92 12.37 -8.16
C VAL A 123 8.38 12.76 -8.02
N ASP A 124 9.01 12.50 -6.87
CA ASP A 124 10.44 12.79 -6.66
C ASP A 124 11.31 12.02 -7.67
N GLU A 125 11.09 10.71 -7.81
CA GLU A 125 11.84 9.84 -8.72
C GLU A 125 11.78 10.31 -10.19
N PHE A 126 10.60 10.71 -10.67
CA PHE A 126 10.42 11.14 -12.05
C PHE A 126 10.74 12.63 -12.30
N SER A 127 10.74 13.48 -11.25
CA SER A 127 11.01 14.91 -11.36
C SER A 127 12.41 15.23 -11.92
N GLY A 128 13.37 14.33 -11.72
CA GLY A 128 14.74 14.47 -12.21
C GLY A 128 14.92 14.06 -13.67
N THR A 129 13.90 13.49 -14.31
CA THR A 129 14.02 12.92 -15.65
C THR A 129 13.45 13.88 -16.69
N SER A 130 14.20 14.13 -17.77
CA SER A 130 13.72 14.94 -18.90
C SER A 130 12.96 14.13 -19.95
N LEU A 131 12.90 12.80 -19.77
CA LEU A 131 12.40 11.86 -20.77
C LEU A 131 11.03 11.26 -20.41
N THR A 132 10.69 11.25 -19.12
CA THR A 132 9.45 10.69 -18.60
C THR A 132 8.79 11.73 -17.72
N ASN A 133 7.53 12.04 -18.01
CA ASN A 133 6.76 13.01 -17.25
C ASN A 133 5.58 12.29 -16.60
N LEU A 134 5.63 12.18 -15.27
CA LEU A 134 4.56 11.61 -14.46
C LEU A 134 3.54 12.72 -14.17
N ASP A 135 2.32 12.57 -14.67
CA ASP A 135 1.23 13.49 -14.35
C ASP A 135 0.69 13.22 -12.93
N ASP A 136 0.52 11.94 -12.56
CA ASP A 136 -0.06 11.52 -11.27
C ASP A 136 0.30 10.06 -10.92
N PHE A 137 0.27 9.70 -9.63
CA PHE A 137 0.43 8.33 -9.15
C PHE A 137 -0.69 7.93 -8.19
N LEU A 138 -1.66 7.19 -8.73
CA LEU A 138 -2.84 6.77 -7.98
C LEU A 138 -2.56 5.50 -7.20
N THR A 139 -2.95 5.45 -5.92
CA THR A 139 -2.86 4.26 -5.07
C THR A 139 -4.18 4.06 -4.31
N PHE A 140 -4.69 2.82 -4.34
CA PHE A 140 -5.93 2.43 -3.66
C PHE A 140 -5.71 1.17 -2.84
N MET A 141 -6.18 1.17 -1.58
CA MET A 141 -6.34 -0.04 -0.80
C MET A 141 -7.55 -0.82 -1.33
N ILE A 142 -7.33 -2.04 -1.83
CA ILE A 142 -8.37 -2.86 -2.46
C ILE A 142 -8.93 -3.93 -1.54
N ARG A 143 -8.14 -4.40 -0.58
CA ARG A 143 -8.54 -5.38 0.43
C ARG A 143 -7.77 -5.12 1.73
N ASN A 144 -8.33 -5.59 2.83
CA ASN A 144 -7.63 -5.71 4.10
C ASN A 144 -8.10 -6.98 4.80
N SER A 145 -7.20 -7.55 5.60
CA SER A 145 -7.46 -8.74 6.40
C SER A 145 -6.75 -8.62 7.74
N PHE A 146 -7.37 -9.23 8.75
CA PHE A 146 -6.83 -9.31 10.11
C PHE A 146 -7.13 -10.70 10.65
N THR A 147 -6.10 -11.36 11.16
CA THR A 147 -6.22 -12.65 11.83
C THR A 147 -6.23 -12.44 13.33
N PHE A 148 -7.33 -12.82 13.99
CA PHE A 148 -7.42 -12.67 15.44
C PHE A 148 -6.35 -13.52 16.15
N GLY A 149 -5.60 -12.89 17.05
CA GLY A 149 -4.49 -13.52 17.77
C GLY A 149 -3.13 -13.34 17.10
N GLU A 150 -3.09 -12.79 15.88
CA GLU A 150 -1.84 -12.42 15.21
C GLU A 150 -1.64 -10.90 15.31
N PRO A 151 -0.40 -10.43 15.56
CA PRO A 151 -0.10 -8.99 15.59
C PRO A 151 0.01 -8.39 14.18
N VAL A 152 -0.28 -9.16 13.13
CA VAL A 152 -0.07 -8.78 11.74
C VAL A 152 -1.40 -8.45 11.09
N VAL A 153 -1.49 -7.24 10.55
CA VAL A 153 -2.59 -6.80 9.68
C VAL A 153 -2.09 -6.76 8.25
N GLN A 154 -2.87 -7.26 7.31
CA GLN A 154 -2.57 -7.16 5.88
C GLN A 154 -3.46 -6.13 5.21
N ALA A 155 -2.87 -5.34 4.32
CA ALA A 155 -3.59 -4.49 3.39
C ALA A 155 -3.06 -4.67 1.97
N ASP A 156 -3.97 -4.92 1.03
CA ASP A 156 -3.65 -5.09 -0.38
C ASP A 156 -3.88 -3.78 -1.11
N TYR A 157 -2.96 -3.44 -2.01
CA TYR A 157 -2.97 -2.21 -2.76
C TYR A 157 -2.92 -2.45 -4.26
N ARG A 158 -3.50 -1.49 -4.98
CA ARG A 158 -3.38 -1.34 -6.42
C ARG A 158 -2.95 0.08 -6.73
N SER A 159 -1.88 0.21 -7.51
CA SER A 159 -1.36 1.50 -7.94
C SER A 159 -1.30 1.64 -9.45
N THR A 160 -1.36 2.87 -9.95
CA THR A 160 -1.33 3.20 -11.36
C THR A 160 -0.59 4.51 -11.55
N GLY A 161 0.51 4.48 -12.30
CA GLY A 161 1.18 5.68 -12.77
C GLY A 161 0.48 6.23 -14.01
N LEU A 162 0.22 7.53 -14.03
CA LEU A 162 -0.41 8.24 -15.12
C LEU A 162 0.66 9.14 -15.75
N PHE A 163 1.04 8.82 -16.99
CA PHE A 163 2.16 9.48 -17.66
C PHE A 163 1.68 10.39 -18.77
N ASN A 164 2.36 11.51 -18.91
CA ASN A 164 2.06 12.48 -19.95
C ASN A 164 2.33 11.85 -21.33
N PRO A 165 1.44 12.00 -22.33
CA PRO A 165 1.66 11.52 -23.70
C PRO A 165 2.88 12.12 -24.39
N SER A 166 3.38 13.27 -23.92
CA SER A 166 4.60 13.89 -24.43
C SER A 166 5.89 13.22 -23.93
N SER A 167 5.80 12.25 -23.02
CA SER A 167 6.94 11.47 -22.55
C SER A 167 7.60 10.73 -23.72
N ILE A 168 8.92 10.83 -23.81
CA ILE A 168 9.71 10.13 -24.84
C ILE A 168 9.82 8.64 -24.50
N PHE A 169 9.96 8.34 -23.20
CA PHE A 169 9.97 6.98 -22.68
C PHE A 169 8.91 6.81 -21.60
N LEU A 170 8.20 5.69 -21.68
CA LEU A 170 7.26 5.24 -20.67
C LEU A 170 7.89 4.07 -19.90
N PRO A 171 7.84 4.08 -18.56
CA PRO A 171 8.36 2.98 -17.78
C PRO A 171 7.53 1.72 -17.99
N THR A 172 8.18 0.58 -17.94
CA THR A 172 7.52 -0.72 -17.94
C THR A 172 6.88 -1.00 -16.57
N VAL A 173 5.92 -1.94 -16.54
CA VAL A 173 5.33 -2.43 -15.28
C VAL A 173 6.41 -2.93 -14.32
N ARG A 174 7.44 -3.62 -14.85
CA ARG A 174 8.55 -4.15 -14.05
C ARG A 174 9.37 -3.04 -13.38
N GLU A 175 9.60 -1.93 -14.06
CA GLU A 175 10.32 -0.78 -13.49
C GLU A 175 9.49 -0.14 -12.38
N LEU A 176 8.18 0.05 -12.57
CA LEU A 176 7.30 0.56 -11.51
C LEU A 176 7.21 -0.39 -10.31
N ASP A 177 7.12 -1.70 -10.54
CA ASP A 177 7.16 -2.71 -9.47
C ASP A 177 8.48 -2.65 -8.68
N GLY A 178 9.58 -2.37 -9.38
CA GLY A 178 10.89 -2.12 -8.80
C GLY A 178 10.89 -0.89 -7.89
N LEU A 179 10.36 0.24 -8.38
CA LEU A 179 10.25 1.47 -7.60
C LEU A 179 9.36 1.31 -6.35
N ILE A 180 8.22 0.61 -6.47
CA ILE A 180 7.39 0.29 -5.29
C ILE A 180 8.17 -0.56 -4.28
N THR A 181 9.01 -1.49 -4.75
CA THR A 181 9.86 -2.27 -3.85
C THR A 181 10.88 -1.37 -3.16
N THR A 182 11.53 -0.46 -3.91
CA THR A 182 12.47 0.52 -3.34
C THR A 182 11.82 1.42 -2.30
N ALA A 183 10.59 1.87 -2.53
CA ALA A 183 9.82 2.68 -1.57
C ALA A 183 9.62 1.97 -0.22
N PHE A 184 9.53 0.64 -0.20
CA PHE A 184 9.35 -0.12 1.03
C PHE A 184 10.61 -0.86 1.47
N THR A 185 11.80 -0.28 1.21
CA THR A 185 13.09 -0.82 1.68
C THR A 185 14.02 0.26 2.25
N GLY A 186 14.91 -0.11 3.17
CA GLY A 186 15.93 0.78 3.74
C GLY A 186 15.34 2.06 4.34
N ASP A 187 16.03 3.19 4.14
CA ASP A 187 15.63 4.50 4.67
C ASP A 187 14.23 4.94 4.22
N ASN A 188 13.79 4.51 3.03
CA ASN A 188 12.45 4.80 2.52
C ASN A 188 11.36 4.09 3.36
N LEU A 189 11.62 2.85 3.76
CA LEU A 189 10.74 2.10 4.65
C LEU A 189 10.66 2.75 6.04
N ASP A 190 11.80 3.19 6.58
CA ASP A 190 11.85 3.86 7.88
C ASP A 190 11.04 5.16 7.87
N GLU A 191 11.15 5.95 6.80
CA GLU A 191 10.33 7.15 6.61
C GLU A 191 8.83 6.82 6.50
N TYR A 192 8.48 5.75 5.78
CA TYR A 192 7.09 5.31 5.69
C TYR A 192 6.54 4.85 7.05
N ILE A 193 7.30 4.07 7.82
CA ILE A 193 6.93 3.65 9.18
C ILE A 193 6.70 4.89 10.05
N ARG A 194 7.59 5.88 10.01
CA ARG A 194 7.44 7.14 10.75
C ARG A 194 6.14 7.85 10.41
N ARG A 195 5.77 7.92 9.13
CA ARG A 195 4.50 8.54 8.68
C ARG A 195 3.27 7.78 9.18
N VAL A 196 3.33 6.44 9.18
CA VAL A 196 2.26 5.60 9.74
C VAL A 196 2.15 5.79 11.26
N GLN A 197 3.26 5.92 11.97
CA GLN A 197 3.30 6.21 13.41
C GLN A 197 2.78 7.61 13.78
N LEU A 198 2.81 8.56 12.85
CA LEU A 198 2.23 9.91 13.02
C LEU A 198 0.70 9.94 12.91
N LEU A 199 0.05 8.82 12.60
CA LEU A 199 -1.40 8.71 12.70
C LEU A 199 -1.87 9.05 14.13
N PRO A 200 -3.13 9.52 14.31
CA PRO A 200 -3.65 9.79 15.65
C PRO A 200 -3.47 8.60 16.58
N SER A 201 -3.11 8.82 17.84
CA SER A 201 -2.83 7.74 18.80
C SER A 201 -3.98 6.77 19.04
N ALA A 202 -5.22 7.18 18.76
CA ALA A 202 -6.39 6.31 18.79
C ALA A 202 -6.44 5.32 17.60
N ASN A 203 -5.73 5.62 16.51
CA ASN A 203 -5.57 4.74 15.37
C ASN A 203 -4.52 3.67 15.69
N ILE A 204 -4.93 2.41 15.61
CA ILE A 204 -4.10 1.25 15.94
C ILE A 204 -2.79 1.17 15.15
N PHE A 205 -2.79 1.64 13.90
CA PHE A 205 -1.60 1.65 13.05
C PHE A 205 -0.53 2.64 13.55
N SER A 206 -0.85 3.57 14.44
CA SER A 206 0.16 4.44 15.08
C SER A 206 1.18 3.64 15.91
N THR A 207 0.83 2.41 16.31
CA THR A 207 1.72 1.46 17.03
C THR A 207 2.49 0.53 16.10
N THR A 208 2.53 0.81 14.79
CA THR A 208 3.23 -0.06 13.83
C THR A 208 4.72 -0.08 14.15
N SER A 209 5.27 -1.27 14.40
CA SER A 209 6.68 -1.48 14.71
C SER A 209 7.50 -2.02 13.53
N ALA A 210 6.84 -2.74 12.62
CA ALA A 210 7.46 -3.28 11.42
C ALA A 210 6.45 -3.35 10.27
N ILE A 211 6.95 -3.15 9.06
CA ILE A 211 6.19 -3.25 7.82
C ILE A 211 6.98 -4.12 6.85
N SER A 212 6.32 -5.06 6.18
CA SER A 212 6.92 -5.82 5.09
C SER A 212 6.01 -5.87 3.87
N LYS A 213 6.60 -5.88 2.68
CA LYS A 213 5.90 -6.06 1.41
C LYS A 213 5.87 -7.54 1.05
N GLY A 214 4.71 -8.02 0.58
CA GLY A 214 4.57 -9.36 0.04
C GLY A 214 3.53 -9.43 -1.08
N PHE A 215 3.05 -10.64 -1.35
CA PHE A 215 2.01 -10.89 -2.34
C PHE A 215 0.64 -10.92 -1.65
N PRO A 216 -0.42 -10.43 -2.32
CA PRO A 216 -1.78 -10.61 -1.80
C PRO A 216 -2.12 -12.09 -1.74
N ASP A 217 -2.79 -12.49 -0.67
CA ASP A 217 -3.30 -13.86 -0.51
C ASP A 217 -4.25 -14.20 -1.66
N SER A 218 -4.09 -15.43 -2.20
CA SER A 218 -4.82 -15.95 -3.37
C SER A 218 -6.30 -16.20 -3.06
#